data_AF-A0A975B9J7-F1
#
_entry.id   AF-A0A975B9J7-F1
#
_cell.length_a   1.000
_cell.length_b   1.000
_cell.length_c   1.000
_cell.angle_alpha   90.00
_cell.angle_beta   90.00
_cell.angle_gamma   90.00
#
_symmetry.space_group_name_H-M   'P 1'
#
loop_
_entity.id
_entity.type
_entity.pdbx_description
1 polymer ?
#
loop_
_entity_poly.entity_id
_entity_poly.type
_entity_poly.pdbx_seq_one_letter_code
_entity_poly.pdbx_strand_id
1 'polypeptide(L)'
;MHDGSLKENQLYPSELCTFFCKDYQFGIDILKVHEINKQVILTPVPQAPDCVLGLMNLRGRIVTIVDLAKKLGFLHKNNNKKKAR
;
A
#
# COMPACT_ATOMS: atom_id res chain seq x y z
N MET A 1 0.86 -45.51 -8.45
CA MET A 1 0.16 -44.78 -7.37
C MET A 1 1.21 -44.45 -6.33
N HIS A 2 1.80 -43.25 -6.40
CA HIS A 2 2.72 -42.76 -5.37
C HIS A 2 1.94 -41.73 -4.55
N ASP A 3 1.91 -42.04 -3.26
CA ASP A 3 1.34 -41.31 -2.14
C ASP A 3 1.63 -39.79 -2.22
N GLY A 4 0.54 -39.03 -2.26
CA GLY A 4 0.50 -37.58 -2.20
C GLY A 4 0.55 -37.06 -0.77
N SER A 5 1.61 -37.40 -0.03
CA SER A 5 1.84 -36.87 1.31
C SER A 5 2.75 -35.65 1.25
N LEU A 6 2.11 -34.50 1.47
CA LEU A 6 2.68 -33.28 2.04
C LEU A 6 3.95 -32.77 1.35
N LYS A 7 3.79 -31.85 0.38
CA LYS A 7 4.87 -30.92 0.07
C LYS A 7 5.20 -30.17 1.34
N GLU A 8 6.35 -30.49 1.93
CA GLU A 8 7.01 -29.69 2.95
C GLU A 8 6.78 -28.22 2.62
N ASN A 9 6.16 -27.50 3.54
CA ASN A 9 6.37 -26.07 3.67
C ASN A 9 7.88 -25.92 3.91
N GLN A 10 8.67 -25.92 2.83
CA GLN A 10 10.00 -25.36 2.86
C GLN A 10 9.81 -23.94 3.34
N LEU A 11 10.20 -23.74 4.59
CA LEU A 11 10.20 -22.48 5.30
C LEU A 11 11.28 -21.61 4.64
N TYR A 12 11.06 -21.21 3.39
CA TYR A 12 11.82 -20.14 2.80
C TYR A 12 11.59 -18.92 3.69
N PRO A 13 12.66 -18.26 4.18
CA PRO A 13 12.47 -17.02 4.92
C PRO A 13 11.62 -16.11 4.05
N SER A 14 10.47 -15.70 4.57
CA SER A 14 9.60 -14.78 3.84
C SER A 14 10.33 -13.44 3.79
N GLU A 15 10.96 -13.15 2.66
CA GLU A 15 11.58 -11.86 2.40
C GLU A 15 10.47 -10.81 2.29
N LEU A 16 10.52 -9.80 3.16
CA LEU A 16 9.52 -8.76 3.24
C LEU A 16 10.12 -7.41 2.85
N CYS A 17 9.43 -6.69 1.97
CA CYS A 17 9.62 -5.26 1.85
C CYS A 17 8.88 -4.58 3.00
N THR A 18 9.61 -3.92 3.90
CA THR A 18 9.01 -3.19 5.02
C THR A 18 8.98 -1.69 4.75
N PHE A 19 7.92 -1.04 5.22
CA PHE A 19 7.73 0.39 5.08
C PHE A 19 6.85 0.91 6.21
N PHE A 20 6.92 2.22 6.45
CA PHE A 20 6.07 2.89 7.43
C PHE A 20 4.85 3.50 6.74
N CYS A 21 3.69 3.37 7.38
CA CYS A 21 2.52 4.18 7.10
C CYS A 21 2.08 4.81 8.43
N LYS A 22 2.26 6.13 8.55
CA LYS A 22 2.19 6.84 9.84
C LYS A 22 3.16 6.20 10.85
N ASP A 23 2.71 5.90 12.06
CA ASP A 23 3.52 5.37 13.15
C ASP A 23 3.58 3.83 13.16
N TYR A 24 3.03 3.18 12.12
CA TYR A 24 2.96 1.72 12.03
C TYR A 24 3.89 1.19 10.94
N GLN A 25 4.61 0.11 11.27
CA GLN A 25 5.43 -0.63 10.31
C GLN A 25 4.62 -1.75 9.67
N PHE A 26 4.65 -1.80 8.34
CA PHE A 26 4.01 -2.83 7.54
C PHE A 26 5.06 -3.64 6.77
N GLY A 27 4.66 -4.82 6.31
CA GLY A 27 5.47 -5.68 5.45
C GLY A 27 4.61 -6.30 4.36
N ILE A 28 5.14 -6.38 3.16
CA ILE A 28 4.57 -7.16 2.06
C ILE A 28 5.64 -8.13 1.55
N ASP A 29 5.21 -9.32 1.14
CA ASP A 29 6.05 -10.28 0.41
C ASP A 29 6.81 -9.55 -0.72
N ILE A 30 8.14 -9.65 -0.72
CA ILE A 30 9.00 -8.96 -1.67
C ILE A 30 8.64 -9.33 -3.12
N LEU A 31 8.17 -10.55 -3.35
CA LEU A 31 7.79 -11.03 -4.69
C LEU A 31 6.52 -10.36 -5.22
N LYS A 32 5.76 -9.68 -4.35
CA LYS A 32 4.59 -8.87 -4.74
C LYS A 32 4.94 -7.40 -5.00
N VAL A 33 6.16 -6.97 -4.70
CA VAL A 33 6.61 -5.60 -4.96
C VAL A 33 7.07 -5.49 -6.40
N HIS A 34 6.31 -4.77 -7.21
CA HIS A 34 6.69 -4.51 -8.59
C HIS A 34 7.82 -3.47 -8.69
N GLU A 35 7.77 -2.43 -7.86
CA GLU A 35 8.70 -1.29 -7.88
C GLU A 35 8.48 -0.34 -6.70
N ILE A 36 9.46 0.53 -6.45
CA ILE A 36 9.42 1.59 -5.43
C ILE A 36 9.74 2.93 -6.11
N ASN A 37 8.77 3.84 -6.17
CA ASN A 37 8.93 5.15 -6.80
C ASN A 37 8.74 6.29 -5.80
N LYS A 38 9.58 7.32 -5.89
CA LYS A 38 9.48 8.53 -5.04
C LYS A 38 8.68 9.66 -5.68
N GLN A 39 8.62 9.71 -7.00
CA GLN A 39 7.95 10.77 -7.76
C GLN A 39 6.89 10.16 -8.65
N VAL A 40 5.67 10.67 -8.56
CA VAL A 40 4.52 10.20 -9.34
C VAL A 40 3.73 11.41 -9.84
N ILE A 41 3.46 11.43 -11.14
CA ILE A 41 2.54 12.36 -11.78
C ILE A 41 1.19 11.66 -11.89
N LEU A 42 0.16 12.25 -11.29
CA LEU A 42 -1.16 11.64 -11.19
C LEU A 42 -2.16 12.34 -12.11
N THR A 43 -2.96 11.53 -12.81
CA THR A 43 -4.16 11.99 -13.50
C THR A 43 -5.35 11.88 -12.54
N PRO A 44 -6.08 12.96 -12.25
CA PRO A 44 -7.19 12.93 -11.31
C PRO A 44 -8.34 12.06 -11.82
N VAL A 45 -9.04 11.40 -10.90
CA VAL A 45 -10.23 10.60 -11.20
C VAL A 45 -11.46 11.29 -10.60
N PRO A 46 -12.39 11.81 -11.42
CA PRO A 46 -13.60 12.43 -10.92
C PRO A 46 -14.43 11.47 -10.06
N GLN A 47 -14.99 11.98 -8.96
CA GLN A 47 -15.88 11.23 -8.05
C GLN A 47 -15.27 9.97 -7.42
N ALA A 48 -13.94 9.83 -7.45
CA ALA A 48 -13.29 8.70 -6.78
C ALA A 48 -13.38 8.83 -5.26
N PRO A 49 -13.34 7.69 -4.52
CA PRO A 49 -13.22 7.72 -3.06
C PRO A 49 -11.99 8.52 -2.62
N ASP A 50 -12.05 9.16 -1.44
CA ASP A 50 -10.98 10.03 -0.91
C ASP A 50 -9.58 9.37 -0.81
N CYS A 51 -9.54 8.04 -0.73
CA CYS A 51 -8.30 7.27 -0.71
C CYS A 51 -7.67 7.09 -2.08
N VAL A 52 -8.37 7.37 -3.19
CA VAL A 52 -7.81 7.32 -4.54
C VAL A 52 -7.17 8.67 -4.85
N LEU A 53 -5.85 8.66 -5.05
CA LEU A 53 -5.09 9.87 -5.40
C LEU A 53 -5.15 10.16 -6.91
N GLY A 54 -5.38 9.13 -7.73
CA GLY A 54 -5.50 9.26 -9.18
C GLY A 54 -5.03 8.02 -9.92
N LEU A 55 -4.81 8.18 -11.22
CA LEU A 55 -4.18 7.18 -12.09
C LEU A 55 -2.75 7.61 -12.42
N MET A 56 -1.86 6.66 -12.65
CA MET A 56 -0.56 6.92 -13.27
C MET A 56 -0.30 5.95 -14.40
N ASN A 57 0.43 6.41 -15.42
CA ASN A 57 1.01 5.52 -16.40
C ASN A 57 2.32 4.98 -15.86
N LEU A 58 2.36 3.67 -15.65
CA LEU A 58 3.54 2.96 -15.26
C LEU A 58 4.01 2.03 -16.37
N ARG A 59 5.10 2.40 -17.05
CA ARG A 59 5.69 1.62 -18.16
C ARG A 59 4.65 1.17 -19.21
N GLY A 60 3.73 2.07 -19.57
CA GLY A 60 2.65 1.81 -20.52
C GLY A 60 1.40 1.18 -19.90
N ARG A 61 1.36 0.92 -18.59
CA ARG A 61 0.20 0.36 -17.88
C ARG A 61 -0.44 1.43 -17.01
N ILE A 62 -1.74 1.63 -17.17
CA ILE A 62 -2.49 2.51 -16.28
C ILE A 62 -2.74 1.79 -14.96
N VAL A 63 -2.24 2.36 -13.86
CA VAL A 63 -2.43 1.84 -12.50
C VAL A 63 -3.11 2.89 -11.62
N THR A 64 -3.93 2.43 -10.68
CA THR A 64 -4.59 3.31 -9.70
C THR A 64 -3.69 3.52 -8.49
N ILE A 65 -3.56 4.77 -8.07
CA ILE A 65 -2.77 5.14 -6.91
C ILE A 65 -3.69 5.43 -5.74
N VAL A 66 -3.42 4.74 -4.63
CA VAL A 66 -4.22 4.78 -3.41
C VAL A 66 -3.36 5.27 -2.24
N ASP A 67 -3.88 6.24 -1.51
CA ASP A 67 -3.38 6.64 -0.19
C ASP A 67 -3.71 5.54 0.82
N LEU A 68 -2.68 4.78 1.19
CA LEU A 68 -2.82 3.67 2.13
C LEU A 68 -3.33 4.12 3.50
N ALA A 69 -2.92 5.29 3.99
CA ALA A 69 -3.34 5.78 5.30
C ALA A 69 -4.84 6.05 5.32
N LYS A 70 -5.36 6.72 4.28
CA LYS A 70 -6.80 6.93 4.12
C LYS A 70 -7.54 5.61 3.92
N LYS A 71 -6.98 4.69 3.14
CA LYS A 71 -7.60 3.38 2.86
C LYS A 71 -7.75 2.52 4.12
N LEU A 72 -6.77 2.59 5.02
CA LEU A 72 -6.78 1.89 6.31
C LEU A 72 -7.54 2.64 7.41
N GLY A 73 -8.05 3.85 7.14
CA GLY A 73 -8.77 4.65 8.13
C GLY A 73 -7.88 5.36 9.14
N PHE A 74 -6.58 5.55 8.85
CA PHE A 74 -5.70 6.42 9.64
C PHE A 74 -6.02 7.89 9.37
N LEU A 75 -7.19 8.32 9.84
CA LEU A 75 -7.61 9.71 9.80
C LEU A 75 -6.72 10.56 10.72
N HIS A 76 -6.45 11.79 10.29
CA HIS A 76 -5.86 12.80 11.17
C HIS A 76 -6.79 12.98 12.39
N LYS A 77 -6.27 12.79 13.61
CA LYS A 77 -6.87 13.46 14.77
C LYS A 77 -6.72 14.96 14.50
N ASN A 78 -7.81 15.62 14.10
CA ASN A 78 -7.87 17.07 14.05
C ASN A 78 -7.64 17.58 15.48
N ASN A 79 -6.41 17.96 15.80
CA ASN A 79 -6.07 18.70 17.01
C ASN A 79 -6.57 20.14 16.86
N ASN A 80 -7.89 20.32 16.75
CA ASN A 80 -8.53 21.61 16.96
C ASN A 80 -8.42 21.95 18.44
N LYS A 81 -7.24 22.41 18.86
CA LYS A 81 -7.12 23.25 20.05
C LYS A 81 -7.96 24.49 19.78
N LYS A 82 -9.22 24.48 20.21
CA LYS A 82 -9.98 25.69 20.47
C LYS A 82 -9.13 26.54 21.42
N LYS A 83 -8.36 27.49 20.90
CA LYS A 83 -7.91 28.63 21.68
C LYS A 83 -9.17 29.48 21.92
N ALA A 84 -9.88 29.13 22.98
CA ALA A 84 -10.76 30.07 23.65
C ALA A 84 -9.87 31.17 24.22
N ARG A 85 -9.94 32.36 23.65
CA ARG A 85 -9.70 33.65 24.31
C ARG A 85 -10.65 34.65 23.69
#